data_AF-A0A849R599-F1
#
_entry.id   AF-A0A849R599-F1
#
_cell.length_a   1.000
_cell.length_b   1.000
_cell.length_c   1.000
_cell.angle_alpha   90.00
_cell.angle_beta   90.00
_cell.angle_gamma   90.00
#
_symmetry.space_group_name_H-M   'P 1'
#
loop_
_entity.id
_entity.type
_entity.pdbx_description
1 polymer ?
#
loop_
_entity_poly.entity_id
_entity_poly.type
_entity_poly.pdbx_seq_one_letter_code
_entity_poly.pdbx_strand_id
1 'polypeptide(L)'
;MHVISVKIPEELKKEIKELMKEEGLEEGIALRKLLTMAISEWKKERALKMLTEGKISYLKATEEAGMNVWDFAELLKEKKVVWVKEEGILRDLNARF
;
A
#
# COMPACT_ATOMS: atom_id res chain seq x y z
N MET A 1 -6.66 -5.49 24.49
CA MET A 1 -6.96 -6.21 23.22
C MET A 1 -8.43 -5.99 22.92
N HIS A 2 -8.81 -5.62 21.70
CA HIS A 2 -10.21 -5.36 21.33
C HIS A 2 -10.71 -6.44 20.36
N VAL A 3 -11.97 -6.84 20.49
CA VAL A 3 -12.61 -7.85 19.62
C VAL A 3 -13.43 -7.13 18.56
N ILE A 4 -13.28 -7.56 17.31
CA ILE A 4 -14.06 -7.08 16.18
C ILE A 4 -14.86 -8.28 15.66
N SER A 5 -16.17 -8.12 15.45
CA SER A 5 -17.04 -9.15 14.89
C SER A 5 -17.65 -8.66 13.57
N VAL A 6 -17.46 -9.43 12.50
CA VAL A 6 -17.93 -9.11 11.15
C VAL A 6 -18.52 -10.36 10.52
N LYS A 7 -19.61 -10.22 9.78
CA LYS A 7 -20.14 -11.30 8.94
C LYS A 7 -19.32 -11.39 7.66
N ILE A 8 -18.77 -12.57 7.39
CA ILE A 8 -18.01 -12.85 6.17
C ILE A 8 -18.76 -13.87 5.31
N PRO A 9 -18.63 -13.81 3.98
CA PRO A 9 -19.14 -14.85 3.08
C PRO A 9 -18.42 -16.19 3.33
N GLU A 10 -19.08 -17.31 3.03
CA GLU A 10 -18.53 -18.65 3.28
C GLU A 10 -17.31 -18.94 2.41
N GLU A 11 -17.21 -18.34 1.24
CA GLU A 11 -16.06 -18.42 0.35
C GLU A 11 -14.79 -17.89 1.04
N LEU A 12 -14.85 -16.67 1.61
CA LEU A 12 -13.72 -16.07 2.32
C LEU A 12 -13.31 -16.91 3.55
N LYS A 13 -14.30 -17.47 4.25
CA LYS A 13 -14.03 -18.36 5.39
C LYS A 13 -13.28 -19.62 4.97
N LYS A 14 -13.58 -20.18 3.79
CA LYS A 14 -12.85 -21.34 3.24
C LYS A 14 -11.39 -20.99 2.94
N GLU A 15 -11.15 -19.86 2.27
CA GLU A 15 -9.79 -19.39 1.97
C GLU A 15 -8.96 -19.18 3.24
N ILE A 16 -9.54 -18.58 4.28
CA ILE A 16 -8.85 -18.40 5.57
C ILE A 16 -8.49 -19.74 6.20
N LYS A 17 -9.39 -20.74 6.15
CA LYS A 17 -9.14 -22.08 6.69
C LYS A 17 -8.04 -22.81 5.92
N GLU A 18 -7.98 -22.64 4.60
CA GLU A 18 -6.92 -23.23 3.78
C GLU A 18 -5.57 -22.64 4.18
N LEU A 19 -5.46 -21.31 4.29
CA LEU A 19 -4.26 -20.63 4.77
C LEU A 19 -3.85 -21.09 6.19
N MET A 20 -4.82 -21.22 7.10
CA MET A 20 -4.56 -21.73 8.45
C MET A 20 -3.98 -23.15 8.42
N LYS A 21 -4.50 -24.02 7.54
CA LYS A 21 -4.03 -25.40 7.41
C LYS A 21 -2.63 -25.47 6.79
N GLU A 22 -2.37 -24.67 5.77
CA GLU A 22 -1.07 -24.63 5.09
C GLU A 22 0.04 -24.11 6.00
N GLU A 23 -0.23 -23.06 6.77
CA GLU A 23 0.76 -22.45 7.66
C GLU A 23 0.73 -22.98 9.10
N GLY A 24 -0.23 -23.86 9.43
CA GLY A 24 -0.39 -24.40 10.79
C GLY A 24 -0.77 -23.34 11.83
N LEU A 25 -1.55 -22.32 11.44
CA LEU A 25 -1.88 -21.17 12.28
C LEU A 25 -3.26 -21.29 12.94
N GLU A 26 -3.35 -20.81 14.17
CA GLU A 26 -4.64 -20.54 14.82
C GLU A 26 -5.36 -19.36 14.17
N GLU A 27 -6.69 -19.37 14.22
CA GLU A 27 -7.56 -18.40 13.54
C GLU A 27 -7.20 -16.95 13.85
N GLY A 28 -6.99 -16.62 15.13
CA GLY A 28 -6.63 -15.27 15.55
C GLY A 28 -5.27 -14.81 15.02
N ILE A 29 -4.31 -15.73 14.85
CA ILE A 29 -2.99 -15.42 14.30
C ILE A 29 -3.10 -15.20 12.78
N ALA A 30 -3.79 -16.10 12.08
CA ALA A 30 -4.03 -16.01 10.64
C ALA A 30 -4.76 -14.70 10.28
N LEU A 31 -5.85 -14.38 10.99
CA LEU A 31 -6.62 -13.15 10.76
C LEU A 31 -5.78 -11.90 11.03
N ARG A 32 -4.99 -11.85 12.11
CA ARG A 32 -4.11 -10.71 12.37
C ARG A 32 -3.06 -10.54 11.28
N LYS A 33 -2.47 -11.62 10.80
CA LYS A 33 -1.50 -11.61 9.70
C LYS A 33 -2.15 -11.02 8.44
N LEU A 34 -3.29 -11.56 8.04
CA LEU A 34 -4.05 -11.10 6.87
C LEU A 34 -4.46 -9.63 6.96
N LEU A 35 -5.02 -9.21 8.09
CA LEU A 35 -5.42 -7.81 8.30
C LEU A 35 -4.21 -6.85 8.27
N THR A 36 -3.08 -7.25 8.85
CA THR A 36 -1.86 -6.43 8.84
C THR A 36 -1.34 -6.24 7.41
N MET A 37 -1.33 -7.31 6.61
CA MET A 37 -0.96 -7.26 5.20
C MET A 37 -1.92 -6.38 4.40
N ALA A 38 -3.23 -6.56 4.59
CA ALA A 38 -4.26 -5.78 3.91
C ALA A 38 -4.16 -4.28 4.23
N ILE A 39 -3.95 -3.91 5.50
CA ILE A 39 -3.76 -2.51 5.90
C ILE A 39 -2.49 -1.92 5.29
N SER A 40 -1.40 -2.69 5.25
CA SER A 40 -0.14 -2.24 4.63
C SER A 40 -0.33 -1.95 3.14
N GLU A 41 -0.97 -2.85 2.39
CA GLU A 41 -1.22 -2.65 0.97
C GLU A 41 -2.18 -1.49 0.71
N TRP A 42 -3.25 -1.38 1.50
CA TRP A 42 -4.19 -0.25 1.40
C TRP A 42 -3.50 1.11 1.61
N LYS A 43 -2.57 1.21 2.57
CA LYS A 43 -1.78 2.43 2.79
C LYS A 43 -0.93 2.79 1.58
N LYS A 44 -0.25 1.80 0.97
CA LYS A 44 0.56 2.00 -0.24
C LYS A 44 -0.28 2.53 -1.40
N GLU A 45 -1.41 1.88 -1.69
CA GLU A 45 -2.32 2.29 -2.76
C GLU A 45 -2.84 3.71 -2.56
N ARG A 46 -3.24 4.04 -1.33
CA ARG A 46 -3.70 5.39 -0.98
C ARG A 46 -2.60 6.43 -1.15
N ALA A 47 -1.38 6.15 -0.70
CA ALA A 47 -0.24 7.06 -0.83
C ALA A 47 0.11 7.32 -2.30
N LEU A 48 0.14 6.28 -3.13
CA LEU A 48 0.36 6.39 -4.57
C LEU A 48 -0.71 7.25 -5.25
N LYS A 49 -1.98 7.02 -4.91
CA LYS A 49 -3.10 7.83 -5.45
C LYS A 49 -2.97 9.31 -5.05
N MET A 50 -2.72 9.59 -3.77
CA MET A 50 -2.59 10.97 -3.31
C MET A 50 -1.37 11.68 -3.92
N LEU A 51 -0.27 10.96 -4.12
CA LEU A 51 0.93 11.48 -4.75
C LEU A 51 0.69 11.81 -6.24
N THR A 52 0.09 10.89 -6.99
CA THR A 52 -0.20 11.07 -8.42
C THR A 52 -1.23 12.17 -8.69
N GLU A 53 -2.19 12.35 -7.78
CA GLU A 53 -3.13 13.47 -7.82
C GLU A 53 -2.49 14.81 -7.39
N GLY A 54 -1.20 14.81 -7.00
CA GLY A 54 -0.49 16.01 -6.56
C GLY A 54 -0.96 16.57 -5.22
N LYS A 55 -1.68 15.76 -4.42
CA LYS A 55 -2.25 16.19 -3.13
C LYS A 55 -1.24 16.18 -2.00
N ILE A 56 -0.19 15.37 -2.12
CA ILE A 56 0.88 15.25 -1.13
C ILE A 56 2.24 15.24 -1.81
N SER A 57 3.28 15.64 -1.07
CA SER A 57 4.67 15.53 -1.52
C SER A 57 5.15 14.08 -1.49
N TYR A 58 6.27 13.81 -2.17
CA TYR A 58 6.90 12.49 -2.18
C TYR A 58 7.18 11.98 -0.75
N LEU A 59 7.88 12.78 0.08
CA LEU A 59 8.19 12.39 1.46
C LEU A 59 6.92 12.14 2.29
N LYS A 60 5.87 12.92 2.05
CA LYS A 60 4.61 12.67 2.74
C LYS A 60 3.97 11.35 2.30
N ALA A 61 4.09 10.98 1.02
CA ALA A 61 3.62 9.69 0.53
C ALA A 61 4.37 8.51 1.17
N THR A 62 5.68 8.64 1.43
CA THR A 62 6.46 7.59 2.10
C THR A 62 5.99 7.39 3.55
N GLU A 63 5.72 8.49 4.26
CA GLU A 63 5.12 8.44 5.60
C GLU A 63 3.75 7.75 5.60
N GLU A 64 2.85 8.13 4.68
CA GLU A 64 1.50 7.55 4.60
C GLU A 64 1.53 6.05 4.25
N ALA A 65 2.46 5.64 3.38
CA ALA A 65 2.68 4.24 3.04
C ALA A 65 3.33 3.43 4.17
N GLY A 66 3.94 4.10 5.15
CA GLY A 66 4.73 3.45 6.19
C GLY A 66 6.01 2.82 5.62
N MET A 67 6.61 3.45 4.60
CA MET A 67 7.78 2.96 3.88
C MET A 67 8.92 3.97 3.98
N ASN A 68 10.16 3.50 3.86
CA ASN A 68 11.28 4.41 3.69
C ASN A 68 11.31 4.98 2.26
N VAL A 69 12.16 5.99 2.05
CA VAL A 69 12.27 6.72 0.78
C VAL A 69 12.65 5.82 -0.40
N TRP A 70 13.50 4.82 -0.19
CA TRP A 70 14.00 3.91 -1.22
C TRP A 70 12.96 2.85 -1.58
N ASP A 71 12.36 2.20 -0.59
CA ASP A 71 11.33 1.18 -0.83
C ASP A 71 10.14 1.79 -1.59
N PHE A 72 9.79 3.05 -1.27
CA PHE A 72 8.70 3.74 -1.96
C PHE A 72 9.08 4.10 -3.41
N ALA A 73 10.36 4.39 -3.69
CA ALA A 73 10.85 4.60 -5.06
C ALA A 73 10.75 3.31 -5.88
N GLU A 74 11.09 2.17 -5.28
CA GLU A 74 10.93 0.86 -5.91
C GLU A 74 9.46 0.55 -6.17
N LEU A 75 8.57 0.81 -5.21
CA LEU A 75 7.12 0.65 -5.39
C LEU A 75 6.59 1.47 -6.58
N LEU A 76 7.02 2.73 -6.72
CA LEU A 76 6.63 3.58 -7.85
C LEU A 76 7.10 3.00 -9.18
N LYS A 77 8.32 2.46 -9.23
CA LYS A 77 8.89 1.81 -10.41
C LYS A 77 8.11 0.53 -10.77
N GLU A 78 7.83 -0.33 -9.79
CA GLU A 78 7.07 -1.57 -9.97
C GLU A 78 5.66 -1.30 -10.49
N LYS A 79 4.98 -0.31 -9.90
CA LYS A 79 3.62 0.11 -10.30
C LYS A 79 3.61 0.99 -11.56
N LYS A 80 4.78 1.30 -12.13
CA LYS A 80 4.96 2.18 -13.32
C LYS A 80 4.28 3.54 -13.17
N VAL A 81 4.38 4.11 -11.96
CA VAL A 81 3.75 5.38 -11.62
C VAL A 81 4.74 6.53 -11.84
N VAL A 82 4.34 7.50 -12.66
CA VAL A 82 5.02 8.79 -12.80
C VAL A 82 4.16 9.85 -12.12
N TRP A 83 4.72 10.55 -11.13
CA TRP A 83 4.00 11.59 -10.38
C TRP A 83 4.47 13.02 -10.69
N VAL A 84 5.59 13.16 -11.40
CA VAL A 84 6.11 14.45 -11.83
C VAL A 84 5.40 14.85 -13.13
N LYS A 85 4.82 16.05 -13.17
CA LYS A 85 4.14 16.57 -14.36
C LYS A 85 5.14 17.00 -15.43
N GLU A 86 4.88 16.67 -16.69
CA GLU A 86 5.73 17.04 -17.84
C GLU A 86 6.01 18.54 -17.93
N GLU A 87 5.01 19.38 -17.64
CA GLU A 87 5.15 20.85 -17.61
C GLU A 87 6.24 21.31 -16.63
N GLY A 88 6.33 20.66 -15.47
CA GLY A 88 7.38 20.93 -14.48
C GLY A 88 8.75 20.52 -14.99
N ILE A 89 8.84 19.34 -15.61
CA ILE A 89 10.09 18.81 -16.19
C ILE A 89 10.60 19.75 -17.29
N LEU A 90 9.73 20.17 -18.21
CA LEU A 90 10.10 21.07 -19.31
C LEU A 90 10.53 22.44 -18.80
N ARG A 91 9.86 22.96 -17.77
CA ARG A 91 10.23 24.23 -17.14
C ARG A 91 11.63 24.16 -16.51
N ASP A 92 11.93 23.10 -15.77
CA ASP A 92 13.25 22.90 -15.16
C ASP A 92 14.33 22.65 -16.23
N LEU A 93 13.93 21.96 -17.30
CA LEU A 93 14.58 21.83 -18.61
C LEU A 93 15.15 23.15 -19.12
N ASN A 94 14.21 24.06 -19.36
CA ASN A 94 14.42 25.32 -20.04
C ASN A 94 15.01 26.40 -19.14
N ALA A 95 15.00 26.24 -17.81
CA ALA A 95 15.60 27.19 -16.88
C ALA A 95 17.15 27.11 -16.83
N ARG A 96 17.76 26.13 -17.51
CA ARG A 96 19.20 25.89 -17.53
C ARG A 96 19.89 26.28 -18.84
N PHE A 97 19.19 26.91 -19.79
CA PHE A 97 19.73 27.39 -21.06
C PHE A 97 19.29 28.82 -21.36
#